data_AF-A0A401HWB0-F1
#
_entry.id   AF-A0A401HWB0-F1
#
_cell.length_a   1.000
_cell.length_b   1.000
_cell.length_c   1.000
_cell.angle_alpha   90.00
_cell.angle_beta   90.00
_cell.angle_gamma   90.00
#
_symmetry.space_group_name_H-M   'P 1'
#
loop_
_entity.id
_entity.type
_entity.pdbx_description
1 polymer ?
#
loop_
_entity_poly.entity_id
_entity_poly.type
_entity_poly.pdbx_seq_one_letter_code
_entity_poly.pdbx_strand_id
1 'polypeptide(L)' 'MHHGTDQLLRELEEDDSIDVIEYGCLGNCGECYLFPYALVNGEIVAAETVEELTVKVRASIAEQQAERDALDKLLDDL' A
#
# COMPACT_ATOMS: atom_id res chain seq x y z
N MET A 1 -13.15 -10.84 -10.52
CA MET A 1 -12.26 -11.71 -9.74
C MET A 1 -11.67 -10.84 -8.67
N HIS A 2 -11.98 -11.11 -7.40
CA HIS A 2 -11.28 -10.47 -6.29
C HIS A 2 -10.06 -11.34 -6.04
N HIS A 3 -8.84 -10.81 -6.20
CA HIS A 3 -7.60 -11.60 -6.17
C HIS A 3 -7.24 -12.15 -4.77
N GLY A 4 -8.19 -12.19 -3.83
CA GLY A 4 -7.94 -12.55 -2.43
C GLY A 4 -7.36 -11.40 -1.59
N THR A 5 -7.41 -10.18 -2.10
CA THR A 5 -6.91 -8.97 -1.40
C THR A 5 -7.65 -8.66 -0.10
N ASP A 6 -8.82 -9.27 0.14
CA ASP A 6 -9.56 -9.19 1.40
C ASP A 6 -8.70 -9.60 2.61
N GLN A 7 -7.80 -10.58 2.44
CA GLN A 7 -6.92 -11.00 3.53
C GLN A 7 -5.91 -9.91 3.87
N LEU A 8 -5.26 -9.35 2.84
CA LEU A 8 -4.33 -8.24 3.01
C LEU A 8 -5.02 -7.03 3.67
N LEU A 9 -6.24 -6.68 3.22
CA LEU A 9 -7.00 -5.59 3.81
C LEU A 9 -7.15 -5.77 5.33
N ARG A 10 -7.63 -6.95 5.78
CA ARG A 10 -7.80 -7.24 7.22
C ARG A 10 -6.48 -7.17 7.99
N GLU A 11 -5.41 -7.71 7.42
CA GLU A 11 -4.08 -7.65 8.04
C GLU A 11 -3.54 -6.23 8.18
N LEU A 12 -3.92 -5.31 7.30
CA LEU A 12 -3.55 -3.89 7.40
C LEU A 12 -4.47 -3.14 8.37
N GLU A 13 -5.76 -3.45 8.42
CA GLU A 13 -6.72 -2.85 9.36
C GLU A 13 -6.42 -3.16 10.82
N GLU A 14 -5.72 -4.27 11.10
CA GLU A 14 -5.24 -4.64 12.44
C GLU A 14 -4.01 -3.83 12.90
N ASP A 15 -3.38 -3.05 12.00
CA ASP A 15 -2.16 -2.30 12.27
C ASP A 15 -2.48 -0.83 12.59
N ASP A 16 -2.51 -0.50 13.89
CA ASP A 16 -2.82 0.86 14.39
C ASP A 16 -1.80 1.95 13.96
N SER A 17 -0.70 1.57 13.29
CA SER A 17 0.32 2.53 12.83
C SER A 17 0.04 3.12 11.44
N ILE A 18 -0.95 2.59 10.73
CA ILE A 18 -1.30 3.01 9.36
C ILE A 18 -2.79 3.32 9.25
N ASP A 19 -3.15 4.20 8.31
CA ASP A 19 -4.54 4.47 7.97
C ASP A 19 -4.91 3.65 6.73
N VAL A 20 -6.02 2.90 6.82
CA VAL A 20 -6.46 1.96 5.80
C VAL A 20 -7.89 2.30 5.43
N ILE A 21 -8.12 2.52 4.13
CA ILE A 21 -9.45 2.86 3.60
C ILE A 21 -9.83 1.82 2.56
N GLU A 22 -10.90 1.08 2.83
CA GLU A 22 -11.50 0.18 1.85
C GLU A 22 -12.29 1.01 0.81
N TYR A 23 -11.77 1.02 -0.42
CA TYR A 23 -12.51 1.49 -1.58
C TYR A 23 -12.97 0.29 -2.40
N GLY A 24 -14.13 0.42 -3.05
CA GLY A 24 -14.60 -0.56 -4.03
C GLY A 24 -13.72 -0.57 -5.29
N CYS A 25 -14.25 -0.10 -6.42
CA CYS A 25 -13.42 0.01 -7.62
C CYS A 25 -12.48 1.23 -7.53
N LEU A 26 -11.17 0.98 -7.59
CA LEU A 26 -10.15 2.03 -7.64
C LEU A 26 -9.91 2.59 -9.07
N GLY A 27 -10.69 2.16 -10.06
CA GLY A 27 -10.60 2.66 -11.43
C GLY A 27 -9.43 2.13 -12.27
N ASN A 28 -8.51 1.34 -11.69
CA ASN A 28 -7.36 0.76 -12.41
C ASN A 28 -7.69 -0.65 -12.95
N CYS A 29 -8.66 -0.74 -13.86
CA CYS A 29 -9.15 -2.03 -14.39
C CYS A 29 -8.07 -2.85 -15.10
N GLY A 30 -7.10 -2.20 -15.75
CA GLY A 30 -5.97 -2.89 -16.41
C GLY A 30 -5.08 -3.62 -15.42
N GLU A 31 -4.64 -2.91 -14.37
CA GLU A 31 -3.86 -3.50 -13.28
C GLU A 31 -4.66 -4.58 -12.57
N CYS A 32 -5.92 -4.30 -12.21
CA CYS A 32 -6.81 -5.27 -11.58
C CYS A 32 -6.99 -6.56 -12.40
N TYR A 33 -6.97 -6.45 -13.74
CA TYR A 33 -7.08 -7.63 -14.60
C TYR A 33 -5.81 -8.48 -14.59
N LEU A 34 -4.63 -7.83 -14.55
CA LEU A 34 -3.34 -8.50 -14.60
C LEU A 34 -2.94 -9.06 -13.23
N PHE A 35 -3.07 -8.27 -12.17
CA PHE A 35 -2.47 -8.53 -10.86
C PHE A 35 -3.32 -7.99 -9.70
N PRO A 36 -3.22 -8.57 -8.49
CA PRO A 36 -3.60 -7.87 -7.26
C PRO A 36 -2.76 -6.59 -7.07
N TYR A 37 -3.40 -5.51 -6.63
CA TYR A 37 -2.74 -4.25 -6.31
C TYR A 37 -3.43 -3.51 -5.17
N ALA A 38 -2.70 -2.57 -4.58
CA ALA A 38 -3.19 -1.59 -3.62
C ALA A 38 -2.68 -0.19 -3.96
N LEU A 39 -3.31 0.85 -3.40
CA LEU A 39 -2.80 2.21 -3.44
C LEU A 39 -2.13 2.53 -2.10
N VAL A 40 -0.85 2.87 -2.13
CA VAL A 40 -0.08 3.29 -0.95
C VAL A 40 0.25 4.77 -1.12
N ASN A 41 -0.44 5.62 -0.36
CA ASN A 41 -0.35 7.09 -0.47
C ASN A 41 -0.50 7.62 -1.91
N GLY A 42 -1.35 6.98 -2.71
CA GLY A 42 -1.63 7.36 -4.10
C GLY A 42 -0.77 6.63 -5.14
N GLU A 43 0.22 5.84 -4.73
CA GLU A 43 1.06 5.05 -5.63
C GLU A 43 0.54 3.62 -5.79
N ILE A 44 0.55 3.10 -7.02
CA ILE A 44 0.13 1.71 -7.30
C ILE A 44 1.25 0.76 -6.89
N VAL A 45 0.92 -0.17 -5.99
CA VAL A 45 1.78 -1.31 -5.63
C VAL A 45 1.08 -2.59 -6.11
N ALA A 46 1.73 -3.34 -6.99
CA ALA A 46 1.19 -4.58 -7.57
C ALA A 46 2.18 -5.75 -7.48
N ALA A 47 1.65 -6.98 -7.43
CA ALA A 47 2.45 -8.20 -7.37
C ALA A 47 1.74 -9.40 -8.01
N GLU A 48 2.44 -10.51 -8.25
CA GLU A 48 1.84 -11.69 -8.89
C GLU A 48 0.91 -12.45 -7.94
N THR A 49 1.19 -12.42 -6.64
CA THR A 49 0.34 -13.03 -5.60
C THR A 49 0.00 -12.04 -4.49
N VAL A 50 -0.99 -12.37 -3.67
CA VAL A 50 -1.38 -11.55 -2.51
C VAL A 50 -0.26 -11.53 -1.48
N GLU A 51 0.44 -12.64 -1.26
CA GLU A 51 1.56 -12.72 -0.31
C GLU A 51 2.70 -11.78 -0.73
N GLU A 52 3.05 -11.76 -2.02
CA GLU A 52 4.03 -10.82 -2.55
C GLU A 52 3.53 -9.37 -2.47
N LEU A 53 2.23 -9.14 -2.70
CA LEU A 53 1.64 -7.82 -2.57
C LEU A 53 1.74 -7.32 -1.14
N THR A 54 1.45 -8.17 -0.13
CA THR A 54 1.57 -7.83 1.29
C THR A 54 2.99 -7.35 1.62
N VAL A 55 4.00 -8.09 1.17
CA VAL A 55 5.41 -7.73 1.39
C VAL A 55 5.73 -6.38 0.74
N LYS A 56 5.32 -6.17 -0.52
CA LYS A 56 5.58 -4.92 -1.23
C LYS A 56 4.85 -3.71 -0.63
N VAL A 57 3.60 -3.88 -0.20
CA VAL A 57 2.82 -2.81 0.43
C VAL A 57 3.50 -2.37 1.73
N ARG A 58 3.88 -3.31 2.60
CA ARG A 58 4.59 -2.97 3.85
C ARG A 58 5.95 -2.32 3.59
N ALA A 59 6.69 -2.78 2.58
CA ALA A 59 7.94 -2.15 2.19
C ALA A 59 7.73 -0.71 1.68
N SER A 60 6.73 -0.49 0.83
CA SER A 60 6.38 0.84 0.29
C SER A 60 5.97 1.81 1.40
N ILE A 61 5.17 1.37 2.38
CA ILE A 61 4.80 2.18 3.55
C ILE A 61 6.06 2.59 4.32
N ALA A 62 6.94 1.63 4.62
CA ALA A 62 8.14 1.89 5.41
C ALA A 62 9.13 2.84 4.68
N GLU A 63 9.30 2.66 3.37
CA GLU A 63 10.14 3.53 2.54
C GLU A 63 9.62 4.96 2.51
N GLN A 64 8.34 5.15 2.22
CA GLN A 64 7.72 6.47 2.17
C GLN A 64 7.73 7.16 3.54
N GLN A 65 7.53 6.41 4.64
CA GLN A 65 7.63 6.98 5.98
C GLN A 65 9.07 7.43 6.30
N ALA A 66 10.06 6.62 5.97
CA ALA A 66 11.47 6.97 6.18
C ALA A 66 11.89 8.20 5.36
N GLU A 67 11.43 8.33 4.12
CA GLU A 67 11.67 9.51 3.29
C GLU A 67 11.03 10.76 3.90
N ARG A 68 9.78 10.68 4.35
CA ARG A 68 9.08 11.78 5.02
C ARG A 68 9.81 12.21 6.30
N ASP A 69 10.18 11.27 7.15
CA ASP A 69 10.90 11.56 8.39
C ASP A 69 12.29 12.20 8.12
N ALA A 70 12.98 11.76 7.06
CA ALA A 70 14.24 12.36 6.64
C ALA A 70 14.06 13.79 6.12
N LEU A 71 13.00 14.05 5.36
CA LEU A 71 12.66 15.38 4.87
C LEU A 71 12.30 16.33 6.02
N ASP A 72 11.48 15.89 6.97
CA ASP A 72 11.08 16.69 8.12
C ASP A 72 12.30 17.11 8.95
N LYS A 73 13.23 16.18 9.19
CA LYS A 73 14.50 16.49 9.88
C LYS A 73 15.34 17.55 9.13
N LEU A 74 15.38 17.47 7.80
CA LEU A 74 16.11 18.46 6.99
C LEU A 74 15.46 19.84 7.04
N LEU A 75 14.13 19.91 7.16
CA LEU A 75 13.39 21.16 7.29
C LEU A 75 13.57 21.79 8.68
N ASP A 76 13.65 20.98 9.73
CA ASP A 76 13.91 21.46 11.10
C ASP A 76 15.30 22.08 11.28
N ASP A 77 16.27 21.66 10.45
CA ASP A 77 17.65 22.17 10.45
C ASP A 77 17.82 23.51 9.67
N LEU A 78 16.77 24.01 8.99
CA LEU A 78 16.79 25.23 8.17
C LEU A 78 16.22 26.47 8.90
#